data_AF-A0A6P1E1N7-F1
#
_entry.id   AF-A0A6P1E1N7-F1
#
_cell.length_a   1.000
_cell.length_b   1.000
_cell.length_c   1.000
_cell.angle_alpha   90.00
_cell.angle_beta   90.00
_cell.angle_gamma   90.00
#
_symmetry.space_group_name_H-M   'P 1'
#
loop_
_entity.id
_entity.type
_entity.pdbx_description
1 polymer ?
#
loop_
_entity_poly.entity_id
_entity_poly.type
_entity_poly.pdbx_seq_one_letter_code
_entity_poly.pdbx_strand_id
1 'polypeptide(L)'
;MTDDSVQEPESAIWEGHEALFLDQLDAFLDRNDFSECGAFRHTPEKFIRSRARIYQGEKLDRVMINRYSLRRGRAGLVIFAYPRVEYDIPAFLLHVGGHPPDKTLLTLDLAPCSPDTDMAPFAAVAQTHRPAMGLPDGRLEWLASVTSPHLMHCAFKAIEPGLFFNALQATIETWRDAYIEPAQRDENAARVQVRREMVLEMKKVIFRNDPAFPVFTRAFGKAMSDVLAEVAFGGDPGLSIAEATEPPPAPGSWVNKKLGIGWHADAQERVHEAPAFLRPMIRRMIEKEAVKEGASQVSMELVLQCEKKYRGNMEL
;
A
#
# COMPACT_ATOMS: atom_id res chain seq x y z
N MET A 1 -28.11 11.24 24.61
CA MET A 1 -28.25 10.37 23.45
C MET A 1 -28.07 11.25 22.24
N THR A 2 -26.82 11.46 21.84
CA THR A 2 -26.49 12.11 20.57
C THR A 2 -26.83 11.14 19.46
N ASP A 3 -27.49 11.68 18.45
CA ASP A 3 -28.00 10.98 17.29
C ASP A 3 -26.83 10.46 16.44
N ASP A 4 -26.41 9.22 16.68
CA ASP A 4 -25.35 8.52 15.92
C ASP A 4 -25.77 8.19 14.47
N SER A 5 -26.99 8.56 14.06
CA SER A 5 -27.56 8.19 12.75
C SER A 5 -27.15 9.10 11.58
N VAL A 6 -26.30 10.11 11.79
CA VAL A 6 -25.98 11.13 10.76
C VAL A 6 -24.55 11.00 10.17
N GLN A 7 -23.80 9.94 10.47
CA GLN A 7 -22.39 9.78 9.99
C GLN A 7 -22.09 8.52 9.17
N GLU A 8 -23.09 7.79 8.64
CA GLU A 8 -22.85 6.60 7.81
C GLU A 8 -23.19 6.75 6.32
N PRO A 9 -22.35 7.43 5.51
CA PRO A 9 -22.35 7.13 4.07
C PRO A 9 -20.99 6.74 3.47
N GLU A 10 -19.86 7.05 4.11
CA GLU A 10 -18.54 6.86 3.46
C GLU A 10 -17.96 5.44 3.62
N SER A 11 -18.45 4.68 4.61
CA SER A 11 -18.17 3.24 4.78
C SER A 11 -18.57 2.41 3.55
N ALA A 12 -19.62 2.85 2.85
CA ALA A 12 -20.31 2.10 1.81
C ALA A 12 -19.61 2.12 0.44
N ILE A 13 -18.72 3.09 0.19
CA ILE A 13 -18.04 3.27 -1.12
C ILE A 13 -17.34 1.96 -1.56
N TRP A 14 -16.79 1.22 -0.60
CA TRP A 14 -16.01 0.01 -0.84
C TRP A 14 -16.76 -1.28 -0.53
N GLU A 15 -18.02 -1.22 -0.06
CA GLU A 15 -18.77 -2.42 0.32
C GLU A 15 -19.06 -3.32 -0.88
N GLY A 16 -19.44 -2.74 -2.03
CA GLY A 16 -19.60 -3.50 -3.27
C GLY A 16 -18.31 -4.13 -3.78
N HIS A 17 -17.16 -3.49 -3.55
CA HIS A 17 -15.85 -4.01 -3.96
C HIS A 17 -15.35 -5.13 -3.03
N GLU A 18 -15.54 -4.98 -1.71
CA GLU A 18 -15.28 -6.04 -0.73
C GLU A 18 -16.19 -7.26 -0.99
N ALA A 19 -17.49 -7.03 -1.23
CA ALA A 19 -18.45 -8.09 -1.53
C ALA A 19 -18.07 -8.83 -2.82
N LEU A 20 -17.78 -8.11 -3.91
CA LEU A 20 -17.28 -8.69 -5.16
C LEU A 20 -16.07 -9.60 -4.90
N PHE A 21 -15.07 -9.11 -4.16
CA PHE A 21 -13.85 -9.88 -3.89
C PHE A 21 -14.14 -11.16 -3.11
N LEU A 22 -14.94 -11.07 -2.04
CA LEU A 22 -15.27 -12.22 -1.21
C LEU A 22 -16.17 -13.24 -1.94
N ASP A 23 -17.13 -12.78 -2.73
CA ASP A 23 -18.07 -13.65 -3.44
C ASP A 23 -17.37 -14.41 -4.57
N GLN A 24 -16.42 -13.77 -5.26
CA GLN A 24 -15.64 -14.43 -6.32
C GLN A 24 -14.65 -15.47 -5.76
N LEU A 25 -14.31 -15.39 -4.47
CA LEU A 25 -13.35 -16.27 -3.79
C LEU A 25 -13.99 -17.18 -2.73
N ASP A 26 -15.33 -17.30 -2.74
CA ASP A 26 -16.10 -18.07 -1.76
C ASP A 26 -15.60 -19.52 -1.61
N ALA A 27 -15.25 -20.16 -2.74
CA ALA A 27 -14.73 -21.53 -2.77
C ALA A 27 -13.27 -21.66 -2.28
N PHE A 28 -12.57 -20.56 -2.05
CA PHE A 28 -11.12 -20.54 -1.74
C PHE A 28 -10.79 -19.91 -0.38
N LEU A 29 -11.79 -19.40 0.34
CA LEU A 29 -11.63 -18.70 1.61
C LEU A 29 -12.60 -19.22 2.67
N ASP A 30 -12.11 -19.36 3.90
CA ASP A 30 -12.94 -19.65 5.07
C ASP A 30 -13.68 -18.38 5.52
N ARG A 31 -14.74 -17.99 4.81
CA ARG A 31 -15.45 -16.71 5.05
C ARG A 31 -16.05 -16.56 6.45
N ASN A 32 -16.31 -17.68 7.12
CA ASN A 32 -16.91 -17.71 8.46
C ASN A 32 -15.86 -17.75 9.59
N ASP A 33 -14.57 -17.90 9.25
CA ASP A 33 -13.46 -17.89 10.21
C ASP A 33 -12.47 -16.79 9.82
N PHE A 34 -12.62 -15.62 10.45
CA PHE A 34 -11.77 -14.48 10.19
C PHE A 34 -11.44 -13.73 11.48
N SER A 35 -10.25 -13.12 11.48
CA SER A 35 -9.87 -12.16 12.51
C SER A 35 -10.18 -10.74 12.04
N GLU A 36 -10.66 -9.88 12.95
CA GLU A 36 -10.94 -8.47 12.65
C GLU A 36 -10.19 -7.55 13.61
N CYS A 37 -9.53 -6.53 13.06
CA CYS A 37 -8.91 -5.45 13.79
C CYS A 37 -9.52 -4.11 13.36
N GLY A 38 -9.87 -3.28 14.33
CA GLY A 38 -10.42 -1.95 14.09
C GLY A 38 -9.64 -0.87 14.84
N ALA A 39 -9.38 0.24 14.17
CA ALA A 39 -8.81 1.44 14.78
C ALA A 39 -9.75 2.62 14.55
N PHE A 40 -10.09 3.33 15.63
CA PHE A 40 -11.04 4.43 15.61
C PHE A 40 -10.49 5.60 16.40
N ARG A 41 -10.51 6.79 15.80
CA ARG A 41 -10.19 8.04 16.47
C ARG A 41 -11.28 9.05 16.21
N HIS A 42 -11.87 9.54 17.30
CA HIS A 42 -12.89 10.56 17.28
C HIS A 42 -12.38 11.82 18.02
N THR A 43 -12.48 12.96 17.33
CA THR A 43 -12.22 14.30 17.86
C THR A 43 -13.31 15.23 17.31
N PRO A 44 -13.55 16.40 17.90
CA PRO A 44 -14.58 17.32 17.41
C PRO A 44 -14.42 17.68 15.92
N GLU A 45 -13.20 17.70 15.39
CA GLU A 45 -12.90 18.09 14.01
C GLU A 45 -12.59 16.91 13.06
N LYS A 46 -12.38 15.70 13.58
CA LYS A 46 -11.95 14.54 12.78
C LYS A 46 -12.55 13.23 13.27
N PHE A 47 -13.01 12.45 12.30
CA PHE A 47 -13.37 11.05 12.45
C PHE A 47 -12.46 10.22 11.53
N ILE A 48 -11.66 9.33 12.13
CA ILE A 48 -10.74 8.44 11.42
C ILE A 48 -11.07 7.01 11.82
N ARG A 49 -11.24 6.13 10.82
CA ARG A 49 -11.53 4.71 11.02
C ARG A 49 -10.65 3.88 10.10
N SER A 50 -10.16 2.75 10.60
CA SER A 50 -9.62 1.65 9.82
C SER A 50 -10.27 0.36 10.30
N ARG A 51 -10.61 -0.53 9.39
CA ARG A 51 -11.17 -1.85 9.69
C ARG A 51 -10.53 -2.85 8.75
N ALA A 52 -9.74 -3.74 9.32
CA ALA A 52 -9.06 -4.80 8.61
C ALA A 52 -9.62 -6.16 9.02
N ARG A 53 -9.98 -6.98 8.04
CA ARG A 53 -10.35 -8.37 8.21
C ARG A 53 -9.29 -9.26 7.58
N ILE A 54 -8.99 -10.38 8.23
CA ILE A 54 -8.02 -11.36 7.78
C ILE A 54 -8.72 -12.70 7.61
N TYR A 55 -8.69 -13.20 6.38
CA TYR A 55 -9.18 -14.51 5.99
C TYR A 55 -8.01 -15.42 5.64
N GLN A 56 -8.26 -16.72 5.67
CA GLN A 56 -7.34 -17.75 5.20
C GLN A 56 -8.09 -18.74 4.31
N GLY A 57 -7.35 -19.61 3.63
CA GLY A 57 -7.91 -20.74 2.92
C GLY A 57 -6.87 -21.84 2.71
N GLU A 58 -7.23 -22.85 1.94
CA GLU A 58 -6.34 -23.98 1.65
C GLU A 58 -5.06 -23.52 0.95
N LYS A 59 -5.18 -22.71 -0.12
CA LYS A 59 -4.04 -22.24 -0.92
C LYS A 59 -3.56 -20.82 -0.57
N LEU A 60 -4.34 -20.09 0.23
CA LEU A 60 -4.09 -18.69 0.58
C LEU A 60 -3.76 -18.60 2.07
N ASP A 61 -2.56 -18.11 2.38
CA ASP A 61 -2.08 -18.01 3.76
C ASP A 61 -2.75 -16.87 4.51
N ARG A 62 -2.86 -15.71 3.85
CA ARG A 62 -3.36 -14.49 4.46
C ARG A 62 -3.99 -13.59 3.42
N VAL A 63 -5.29 -13.35 3.59
CA VAL A 63 -6.08 -12.43 2.77
C VAL A 63 -6.60 -11.31 3.66
N MET A 64 -5.90 -10.19 3.62
CA MET A 64 -6.23 -8.99 4.38
C MET A 64 -7.08 -8.06 3.51
N ILE A 65 -8.23 -7.64 4.03
CA ILE A 65 -9.09 -6.60 3.46
C ILE A 65 -9.19 -5.47 4.47
N ASN A 66 -8.59 -4.32 4.18
CA ASN A 66 -8.65 -3.13 5.03
C ASN A 66 -9.39 -1.99 4.35
N ARG A 67 -10.48 -1.56 4.97
CA ARG A 67 -11.18 -0.32 4.63
C ARG A 67 -10.81 0.76 5.62
N TYR A 68 -10.51 1.95 5.12
CA TYR A 68 -10.21 3.08 5.98
C TYR A 68 -10.89 4.37 5.49
N SER A 69 -11.18 5.26 6.42
CA SER A 69 -11.57 6.65 6.19
C SER A 69 -10.75 7.55 7.10
N LEU A 70 -10.10 8.56 6.52
CA LEU A 70 -9.22 9.49 7.22
C LEU A 70 -9.88 10.84 7.53
N ARG A 71 -10.83 11.22 6.69
CA ARG A 71 -11.69 12.41 6.79
C ARG A 71 -12.71 12.31 5.66
N ARG A 72 -13.70 13.20 5.69
CA ARG A 72 -14.71 13.32 4.63
C ARG A 72 -14.09 13.27 3.22
N GLY A 73 -14.57 12.35 2.39
CA GLY A 73 -14.13 12.08 1.02
C GLY A 73 -12.78 11.36 0.89
N ARG A 74 -12.00 11.21 1.98
CA ARG A 74 -10.70 10.55 1.98
C ARG A 74 -10.80 9.15 2.57
N ALA A 75 -11.09 8.18 1.71
CA ALA A 75 -11.22 6.78 2.07
C ALA A 75 -10.41 5.90 1.12
N GLY A 76 -10.22 4.65 1.50
CA GLY A 76 -9.54 3.67 0.67
C GLY A 76 -9.88 2.23 1.04
N LEU A 77 -9.52 1.35 0.11
CA LEU A 77 -9.60 -0.10 0.20
C LEU A 77 -8.22 -0.66 -0.14
N VAL A 78 -7.68 -1.46 0.78
CA VAL A 78 -6.44 -2.19 0.59
C VAL A 78 -6.76 -3.66 0.69
N ILE A 79 -6.36 -4.45 -0.31
CA ILE A 79 -6.46 -5.89 -0.27
C ILE A 79 -5.07 -6.45 -0.56
N PHE A 80 -4.51 -7.17 0.41
CA PHE A 80 -3.30 -7.96 0.20
C PHE A 80 -3.64 -9.42 0.46
N ALA A 81 -3.51 -10.23 -0.58
CA ALA A 81 -3.73 -11.66 -0.50
C ALA A 81 -2.44 -12.40 -0.87
N TYR A 82 -1.84 -13.05 0.13
CA TYR A 82 -0.62 -13.82 -0.03
C TYR A 82 -0.93 -15.31 -0.15
N PRO A 83 -0.34 -16.01 -1.12
CA PRO A 83 -0.48 -17.45 -1.23
C PRO A 83 0.28 -18.15 -0.11
N ARG A 84 -0.08 -19.40 0.19
CA ARG A 84 0.85 -20.29 0.90
C ARG A 84 2.02 -20.60 -0.02
N VAL A 85 3.23 -20.66 0.53
CA VAL A 85 4.47 -20.78 -0.25
C VAL A 85 4.62 -22.12 -0.97
N GLU A 86 3.75 -23.09 -0.71
CA GLU A 86 3.68 -24.35 -1.46
C GLU A 86 2.96 -24.23 -2.80
N TYR A 87 2.20 -23.15 -3.05
CA TYR A 87 1.47 -22.97 -4.30
C TYR A 87 2.08 -21.85 -5.15
N ASP A 88 2.29 -22.11 -6.44
CA ASP A 88 2.76 -21.10 -7.39
C ASP A 88 1.62 -20.18 -7.83
N ILE A 89 1.21 -19.29 -6.92
CA ILE A 89 0.14 -18.33 -7.13
C ILE A 89 0.75 -16.93 -6.96
N PRO A 90 0.50 -15.97 -7.86
CA PRO A 90 0.91 -14.59 -7.63
C PRO A 90 0.10 -13.96 -6.48
N ALA A 91 0.70 -13.06 -5.72
CA ALA A 91 0.01 -12.32 -4.68
C ALA A 91 -0.94 -11.28 -5.29
N PHE A 92 -2.15 -11.18 -4.75
CA PHE A 92 -3.10 -10.14 -5.15
C PHE A 92 -2.81 -8.86 -4.35
N LEU A 93 -2.50 -7.77 -5.06
CA LEU A 93 -2.19 -6.48 -4.46
C LEU A 93 -3.16 -5.43 -4.97
N LEU A 94 -4.02 -4.91 -4.09
CA LEU A 94 -4.83 -3.73 -4.33
C LEU A 94 -4.55 -2.69 -3.26
N HIS A 95 -4.25 -1.47 -3.70
CA HIS A 95 -4.33 -0.27 -2.89
C HIS A 95 -5.08 0.78 -3.70
N VAL A 96 -6.28 1.13 -3.26
CA VAL A 96 -7.03 2.28 -3.80
C VAL A 96 -7.34 3.27 -2.69
N GLY A 97 -7.08 4.55 -2.91
CA GLY A 97 -7.27 5.59 -1.91
C GLY A 97 -7.26 7.00 -2.48
N GLY A 98 -7.13 7.99 -1.60
CA GLY A 98 -7.09 9.41 -1.99
C GLY A 98 -8.45 10.09 -1.81
N HIS A 99 -8.96 10.72 -2.86
CA HIS A 99 -10.30 11.32 -2.94
C HIS A 99 -11.03 10.78 -4.18
N PRO A 100 -11.33 9.47 -4.23
CA PRO A 100 -11.99 8.88 -5.39
C PRO A 100 -13.41 9.44 -5.57
N PRO A 101 -13.89 9.58 -6.82
CA PRO A 101 -13.19 9.21 -8.06
C PRO A 101 -12.17 10.24 -8.54
N ASP A 102 -12.24 11.50 -8.09
CA ASP A 102 -11.55 12.65 -8.69
C ASP A 102 -10.01 12.64 -8.51
N LYS A 103 -9.53 12.15 -7.38
CA LYS A 103 -8.11 12.08 -7.02
C LYS A 103 -7.77 10.70 -6.47
N THR A 104 -7.71 9.71 -7.35
CA THR A 104 -7.47 8.32 -6.99
C THR A 104 -5.97 8.00 -6.98
N LEU A 105 -5.48 7.47 -5.87
CA LEU A 105 -4.24 6.70 -5.79
C LEU A 105 -4.61 5.25 -6.05
N LEU A 106 -3.97 4.60 -7.03
CA LEU A 106 -4.26 3.21 -7.40
C LEU A 106 -2.96 2.42 -7.56
N THR A 107 -2.96 1.20 -7.05
CA THR A 107 -2.05 0.11 -7.39
C THR A 107 -2.91 -1.17 -7.44
N LEU A 108 -2.93 -1.86 -8.58
CA LEU A 108 -3.63 -3.13 -8.77
C LEU A 108 -2.71 -4.08 -9.56
N ASP A 109 -2.36 -5.20 -8.94
CA ASP A 109 -1.38 -6.15 -9.47
C ASP A 109 -1.67 -7.60 -9.06
N LEU A 110 -1.23 -8.53 -9.91
CA LEU A 110 -0.94 -9.91 -9.53
C LEU A 110 0.59 -10.06 -9.51
N ALA A 111 1.19 -9.90 -8.34
CA ALA A 111 2.63 -9.88 -8.18
C ALA A 111 3.22 -11.30 -8.16
N PRO A 112 4.17 -11.64 -9.05
CA PRO A 112 4.70 -13.00 -9.11
C PRO A 112 5.42 -13.37 -7.82
N CYS A 113 5.13 -14.57 -7.31
CA CYS A 113 5.80 -15.13 -6.13
C CYS A 113 6.88 -16.15 -6.50
N SER A 114 6.95 -16.58 -7.76
CA SER A 114 8.02 -17.42 -8.30
C SER A 114 8.66 -16.75 -9.52
N PRO A 115 9.93 -17.07 -9.86
CA PRO A 115 10.61 -16.48 -11.01
C PRO A 115 9.96 -16.82 -12.37
N ASP A 116 9.41 -18.03 -12.46
CA ASP A 116 8.92 -18.62 -13.72
C ASP A 116 7.38 -18.58 -13.83
N THR A 117 6.69 -17.84 -12.96
CA THR A 117 5.22 -17.72 -12.99
C THR A 117 4.78 -17.14 -14.34
N ASP A 118 3.89 -17.82 -15.05
CA ASP A 118 3.33 -17.32 -16.32
C ASP A 118 2.41 -16.12 -16.07
N MET A 119 2.88 -14.93 -16.45
CA MET A 119 2.12 -13.69 -16.30
C MET A 119 1.25 -13.35 -17.51
N ALA A 120 1.19 -14.18 -18.55
CA ALA A 120 0.40 -13.92 -19.75
C ALA A 120 -1.11 -13.71 -19.47
N PRO A 121 -1.77 -14.49 -18.58
CA PRO A 121 -3.16 -14.23 -18.22
C PRO A 121 -3.38 -12.82 -17.66
N PHE A 122 -2.58 -12.41 -16.68
CA PHE A 122 -2.69 -11.06 -16.11
C PHE A 122 -2.26 -9.96 -17.11
N ALA A 123 -1.30 -10.24 -17.99
CA ALA A 123 -0.90 -9.33 -19.06
C ALA A 123 -2.09 -8.94 -19.95
N ALA A 124 -2.95 -9.90 -20.29
CA ALA A 124 -4.14 -9.65 -21.12
C ALA A 124 -5.16 -8.73 -20.42
N VAL A 125 -5.38 -8.93 -19.11
CA VAL A 125 -6.19 -8.03 -18.28
C VAL A 125 -5.61 -6.62 -18.31
N ALA A 126 -4.33 -6.48 -17.98
CA ALA A 126 -3.68 -5.18 -17.92
C ALA A 126 -3.66 -4.45 -19.28
N GLN A 127 -3.44 -5.16 -20.38
CA GLN A 127 -3.50 -4.61 -21.74
C GLN A 127 -4.87 -4.05 -22.10
N THR A 128 -5.94 -4.65 -21.59
CA THR A 128 -7.32 -4.20 -21.83
C THR A 128 -7.67 -3.02 -20.93
N HIS A 129 -7.40 -3.12 -19.63
CA HIS A 129 -7.94 -2.20 -18.64
C HIS A 129 -7.07 -0.96 -18.38
N ARG A 130 -5.74 -1.06 -18.56
CA ARG A 130 -4.83 0.08 -18.41
C ARG A 130 -5.19 1.25 -19.35
N PRO A 131 -5.30 1.06 -20.69
CA PRO A 131 -5.67 2.15 -21.58
C PRO A 131 -7.12 2.62 -21.36
N ALA A 132 -8.04 1.72 -21.02
CA ALA A 132 -9.44 2.08 -20.75
C ALA A 132 -9.55 3.08 -19.59
N MET A 133 -8.80 2.86 -18.50
CA MET A 133 -8.71 3.78 -17.36
C MET A 133 -7.76 4.97 -17.60
N GLY A 134 -7.08 5.04 -18.75
CA GLY A 134 -6.09 6.06 -19.06
C GLY A 134 -4.88 6.06 -18.13
N LEU A 135 -4.47 4.88 -17.63
CA LEU A 135 -3.32 4.72 -16.75
C LEU A 135 -1.99 4.73 -17.53
N PRO A 136 -0.87 5.14 -16.92
CA PRO A 136 0.44 5.11 -17.54
C PRO A 136 0.96 3.69 -17.80
N ASP A 137 1.72 3.53 -18.88
CA ASP A 137 2.41 2.27 -19.26
C ASP A 137 3.73 2.02 -18.50
N GLY A 138 4.20 3.00 -17.72
CA GLY A 138 5.45 2.90 -16.96
C GLY A 138 5.34 1.99 -15.74
N ARG A 139 6.48 1.49 -15.25
CA ARG A 139 6.55 0.78 -13.96
C ARG A 139 6.62 1.80 -12.82
N LEU A 140 6.21 1.37 -11.62
CA LEU A 140 6.57 2.07 -10.39
C LEU A 140 7.98 1.62 -9.98
N GLU A 141 8.99 2.41 -10.31
CA GLU A 141 10.42 2.05 -10.12
C GLU A 141 10.74 1.51 -8.72
N TRP A 142 10.11 2.05 -7.67
CA TRP A 142 10.34 1.62 -6.29
C TRP A 142 9.61 0.33 -5.88
N LEU A 143 8.65 -0.14 -6.67
CA LEU A 143 7.99 -1.44 -6.50
C LEU A 143 8.39 -2.44 -7.59
N ALA A 144 9.11 -2.02 -8.63
CA ALA A 144 9.38 -2.80 -9.83
C ALA A 144 10.14 -4.11 -9.57
N SER A 145 10.82 -4.25 -8.42
CA SER A 145 11.49 -5.48 -8.01
C SER A 145 10.55 -6.55 -7.47
N VAL A 146 9.31 -6.20 -7.10
CA VAL A 146 8.37 -7.10 -6.42
C VAL A 146 6.98 -7.11 -7.05
N THR A 147 6.70 -6.21 -8.00
CA THR A 147 5.44 -6.19 -8.76
C THR A 147 5.62 -6.79 -10.14
N SER A 148 4.53 -7.24 -10.75
CA SER A 148 4.53 -7.70 -12.13
C SER A 148 4.90 -6.54 -13.09
N PRO A 149 5.39 -6.87 -14.31
CA PRO A 149 5.55 -5.87 -15.37
C PRO A 149 4.22 -5.32 -15.88
N HIS A 150 3.08 -5.83 -15.39
CA HIS A 150 1.73 -5.52 -15.81
C HIS A 150 0.94 -4.74 -14.75
N LEU A 151 1.60 -4.28 -13.69
CA LEU A 151 1.03 -3.40 -12.67
C LEU A 151 0.18 -2.28 -13.31
N MET A 152 -1.03 -2.09 -12.80
CA MET A 152 -1.89 -0.97 -13.10
C MET A 152 -1.81 0.03 -11.94
N HIS A 153 -1.37 1.25 -12.21
CA HIS A 153 -1.20 2.25 -11.15
C HIS A 153 -1.45 3.68 -11.61
N CYS A 154 -1.74 4.55 -10.67
CA CYS A 154 -1.65 6.00 -10.85
C CYS A 154 -1.52 6.73 -9.51
N ALA A 155 -1.02 7.96 -9.56
CA ALA A 155 -1.01 8.88 -8.44
C ALA A 155 -1.98 10.04 -8.70
N PHE A 156 -3.04 10.13 -7.88
CA PHE A 156 -4.01 11.23 -7.86
C PHE A 156 -4.65 11.55 -9.21
N LYS A 157 -5.07 10.51 -9.93
CA LYS A 157 -5.78 10.63 -11.21
C LYS A 157 -7.27 10.45 -10.99
N ALA A 158 -8.10 11.16 -11.76
CA ALA A 158 -9.50 10.83 -11.87
C ALA A 158 -9.68 9.46 -12.54
N ILE A 159 -10.43 8.55 -11.92
CA ILE A 159 -10.77 7.24 -12.47
C ILE A 159 -12.29 7.09 -12.42
N GLU A 160 -12.89 6.70 -13.56
CA GLU A 160 -14.32 6.40 -13.62
C GLU A 160 -14.60 5.13 -12.79
N PRO A 161 -15.53 5.16 -11.82
CA PRO A 161 -15.80 4.03 -10.93
C PRO A 161 -16.12 2.72 -11.63
N GLY A 162 -16.91 2.74 -12.70
CA GLY A 162 -17.27 1.54 -13.47
C GLY A 162 -16.07 0.89 -14.15
N LEU A 163 -15.17 1.69 -14.74
CA LEU A 163 -13.93 1.20 -15.34
C LEU A 163 -13.01 0.54 -14.30
N PHE A 164 -12.89 1.14 -13.10
CA PHE A 164 -12.14 0.52 -12.00
C PHE A 164 -12.79 -0.79 -11.55
N PHE A 165 -14.11 -0.80 -11.35
CA PHE A 165 -14.85 -1.99 -10.94
C PHE A 165 -14.65 -3.16 -11.94
N ASN A 166 -14.74 -2.88 -13.24
CA ASN A 166 -14.51 -3.87 -14.29
C ASN A 166 -13.07 -4.41 -14.28
N ALA A 167 -12.07 -3.53 -14.06
CA ALA A 167 -10.67 -3.94 -13.96
C ALA A 167 -10.41 -4.80 -12.72
N LEU A 168 -11.01 -4.44 -11.58
CA LEU A 168 -10.92 -5.21 -10.35
C LEU A 168 -11.54 -6.60 -10.55
N GLN A 169 -12.75 -6.65 -11.10
CA GLN A 169 -13.45 -7.91 -11.38
C GLN A 169 -12.62 -8.83 -12.29
N ALA A 170 -12.16 -8.33 -13.44
CA ALA A 170 -11.36 -9.11 -14.37
C ALA A 170 -10.05 -9.61 -13.75
N THR A 171 -9.44 -8.81 -12.87
CA THR A 171 -8.22 -9.21 -12.13
C THR A 171 -8.51 -10.34 -11.14
N ILE A 172 -9.61 -10.27 -10.39
CA ILE A 172 -10.01 -11.31 -9.43
C ILE A 172 -10.38 -12.61 -10.15
N GLU A 173 -11.18 -12.52 -11.22
CA GLU A 173 -11.57 -13.68 -12.04
C GLU A 173 -10.34 -14.36 -12.65
N THR A 174 -9.42 -13.57 -13.21
CA THR A 174 -8.15 -14.10 -13.75
C THR A 174 -7.29 -14.72 -12.65
N TRP A 175 -7.21 -14.09 -11.47
CA TRP A 175 -6.46 -14.64 -10.34
C TRP A 175 -7.01 -16.00 -9.91
N ARG A 176 -8.33 -16.11 -9.81
CA ARG A 176 -9.01 -17.36 -9.48
C ARG A 176 -8.79 -18.44 -10.55
N ASP A 177 -9.16 -18.14 -11.79
CA ASP A 177 -9.30 -19.14 -12.85
C ASP A 177 -7.94 -19.58 -13.41
N ALA A 178 -7.00 -18.64 -13.57
CA ALA A 178 -5.71 -18.92 -14.17
C ALA A 178 -4.63 -19.32 -13.15
N TYR A 179 -4.80 -18.97 -11.87
CA TYR A 179 -3.75 -19.19 -10.87
C TYR A 179 -4.20 -20.01 -9.67
N ILE A 180 -5.26 -19.62 -8.95
CA ILE A 180 -5.65 -20.33 -7.72
C ILE A 180 -6.21 -21.72 -8.01
N GLU A 181 -7.20 -21.83 -8.90
CA GLU A 181 -7.85 -23.10 -9.21
C GLU A 181 -6.87 -24.15 -9.74
N PRO A 182 -6.05 -23.89 -10.77
CA PRO A 182 -5.13 -24.88 -11.31
C PRO A 182 -3.89 -25.14 -10.45
N ALA A 183 -3.58 -24.28 -9.47
CA ALA A 183 -2.37 -24.42 -8.67
C ALA A 183 -2.34 -25.75 -7.91
N GLN A 184 -1.23 -26.47 -8.07
CA GLN A 184 -0.93 -27.69 -7.31
C GLN A 184 0.10 -27.38 -6.24
N ARG A 185 0.05 -28.16 -5.16
CA ARG A 185 1.04 -28.09 -4.09
C ARG A 185 2.40 -28.53 -4.63
N ASP A 186 3.41 -27.70 -4.45
CA ASP A 186 4.79 -27.98 -4.84
C ASP A 186 5.52 -28.74 -3.72
N GLU A 187 5.94 -29.96 -4.01
CA GLU A 187 6.72 -30.78 -3.07
C GLU A 187 8.23 -30.51 -3.16
N ASN A 188 8.68 -29.67 -4.09
CA ASN A 188 10.10 -29.31 -4.22
C ASN A 188 10.49 -28.22 -3.21
N ALA A 189 11.15 -28.63 -2.13
CA ALA A 189 11.59 -27.73 -1.06
C ALA A 189 12.44 -26.53 -1.54
N ALA A 190 13.25 -26.68 -2.59
CA ALA A 190 14.05 -25.58 -3.12
C ALA A 190 13.17 -24.52 -3.80
N ARG A 191 12.15 -24.93 -4.57
CA ARG A 191 11.20 -24.00 -5.19
C ARG A 191 10.33 -23.30 -4.15
N VAL A 192 9.86 -24.04 -3.14
CA VAL A 192 9.11 -23.48 -2.00
C VAL A 192 9.95 -22.45 -1.24
N GLN A 193 11.24 -22.72 -1.02
CA GLN A 193 12.14 -21.79 -0.35
C GLN A 193 12.36 -20.50 -1.16
N VAL A 194 12.58 -20.62 -2.48
CA VAL A 194 12.69 -19.44 -3.36
C VAL A 194 11.40 -18.59 -3.30
N ARG A 195 10.23 -19.24 -3.37
CA ARG A 195 8.94 -18.55 -3.26
C ARG A 195 8.79 -17.83 -1.92
N ARG A 196 9.19 -18.48 -0.82
CA ARG A 196 9.20 -17.89 0.52
C ARG A 196 10.05 -16.61 0.58
N GLU A 197 11.25 -16.64 0.00
CA GLU A 197 12.13 -15.46 -0.04
C GLU A 197 11.54 -14.32 -0.87
N MET A 198 10.94 -14.63 -2.02
CA MET A 198 10.27 -13.64 -2.87
C MET A 198 9.06 -13.00 -2.18
N VAL A 199 8.20 -13.78 -1.51
CA VAL A 199 7.06 -13.24 -0.74
C VAL A 199 7.55 -12.35 0.40
N LEU A 200 8.60 -12.75 1.13
CA LEU A 200 9.14 -11.95 2.23
C LEU A 200 9.73 -10.62 1.74
N GLU A 201 10.51 -10.64 0.64
CA GLU A 201 11.05 -9.41 0.06
C GLU A 201 9.92 -8.51 -0.51
N MET A 202 8.89 -9.10 -1.11
CA MET A 202 7.68 -8.37 -1.53
C MET A 202 7.03 -7.63 -0.35
N LYS A 203 6.72 -8.33 0.74
CA LYS A 203 6.12 -7.74 1.95
C LYS A 203 6.97 -6.59 2.49
N LYS A 204 8.30 -6.77 2.54
CA LYS A 204 9.25 -5.76 3.01
C LYS A 204 9.29 -4.52 2.11
N VAL A 205 9.37 -4.70 0.79
CA VAL A 205 9.41 -3.59 -0.17
C VAL A 205 8.09 -2.81 -0.15
N ILE A 206 6.95 -3.50 -0.08
CA ILE A 206 5.64 -2.84 0.03
C ILE A 206 5.57 -2.07 1.35
N PHE A 207 5.86 -2.69 2.49
CA PHE A 207 5.82 -2.04 3.80
C PHE A 207 6.64 -0.73 3.85
N ARG A 208 7.84 -0.72 3.27
CA ARG A 208 8.74 0.45 3.26
C ARG A 208 8.27 1.59 2.37
N ASN A 209 7.44 1.29 1.38
CA ASN A 209 7.00 2.25 0.37
C ASN A 209 5.49 2.57 0.45
N ASP A 210 4.74 1.90 1.32
CA ASP A 210 3.31 2.15 1.50
C ASP A 210 3.08 3.48 2.25
N PRO A 211 2.37 4.45 1.65
CA PRO A 211 2.11 5.74 2.27
C PRO A 211 1.11 5.70 3.44
N ALA A 212 0.41 4.59 3.66
CA ALA A 212 -0.62 4.47 4.68
C ALA A 212 -0.05 4.42 6.11
N PHE A 213 1.09 3.76 6.35
CA PHE A 213 1.64 3.61 7.71
C PHE A 213 2.08 4.93 8.35
N PRO A 214 2.73 5.87 7.65
CA PRO A 214 2.97 7.21 8.20
C PRO A 214 1.68 7.97 8.54
N VAL A 215 0.61 7.72 7.79
CA VAL A 215 -0.71 8.29 8.08
C VAL A 215 -1.33 7.64 9.32
N PHE A 216 -1.32 6.31 9.41
CA PHE A 216 -1.82 5.56 10.55
C PHE A 216 -1.03 5.84 11.83
N THR A 217 0.29 5.95 11.77
CA THR A 217 1.12 6.34 12.93
C THR A 217 0.73 7.72 13.46
N ARG A 218 0.51 8.71 12.59
CA ARG A 218 0.03 10.05 13.01
C ARG A 218 -1.41 10.04 13.51
N ALA A 219 -2.25 9.17 12.94
CA ALA A 219 -3.65 9.08 13.30
C ALA A 219 -3.87 8.32 14.62
N PHE A 220 -3.21 7.19 14.82
CA PHE A 220 -3.50 6.22 15.88
C PHE A 220 -2.32 5.95 16.82
N GLY A 221 -1.13 6.50 16.53
CA GLY A 221 0.10 6.23 17.27
C GLY A 221 0.84 5.00 16.74
N LYS A 222 2.13 4.88 17.12
CA LYS A 222 3.02 3.82 16.63
C LYS A 222 2.51 2.41 16.93
N ALA A 223 2.09 2.15 18.17
CA ALA A 223 1.65 0.82 18.60
C ALA A 223 0.48 0.29 17.75
N MET A 224 -0.52 1.14 17.47
CA MET A 224 -1.64 0.75 16.60
C MET A 224 -1.21 0.60 15.14
N SER A 225 -0.30 1.46 14.65
CA SER A 225 0.26 1.31 13.30
C SER A 225 1.03 0.01 13.13
N ASP A 226 1.78 -0.42 14.17
CA ASP A 226 2.50 -1.70 14.16
C ASP A 226 1.51 -2.89 14.10
N VAL A 227 0.37 -2.80 14.82
CA VAL A 227 -0.71 -3.82 14.73
C VAL A 227 -1.29 -3.87 13.32
N LEU A 228 -1.60 -2.72 12.71
CA LEU A 228 -2.11 -2.68 11.33
C LEU A 228 -1.08 -3.22 10.32
N ALA A 229 0.23 -3.03 10.59
CA ALA A 229 1.29 -3.59 9.77
C ALA A 229 1.38 -5.12 9.92
N GLU A 230 1.25 -5.65 11.13
CA GLU A 230 1.19 -7.11 11.37
C GLU A 230 -0.04 -7.74 10.70
N VAL A 231 -1.18 -7.06 10.74
CA VAL A 231 -2.39 -7.48 10.02
C VAL A 231 -2.10 -7.60 8.51
N ALA A 232 -1.40 -6.63 7.93
CA ALA A 232 -1.09 -6.57 6.51
C ALA A 232 0.08 -7.47 6.06
N PHE A 233 1.07 -7.73 6.90
CA PHE A 233 2.34 -8.39 6.50
C PHE A 233 2.77 -9.58 7.37
N GLY A 234 1.97 -9.98 8.36
CA GLY A 234 2.17 -11.22 9.10
C GLY A 234 1.91 -12.48 8.25
N GLY A 235 1.60 -13.60 8.91
CA GLY A 235 1.36 -14.88 8.24
C GLY A 235 2.66 -15.67 8.00
N ASP A 236 2.67 -16.54 6.99
CA ASP A 236 3.82 -17.35 6.62
C ASP A 236 4.22 -17.15 5.14
N PRO A 237 5.39 -16.54 4.84
CA PRO A 237 6.36 -15.96 5.78
C PRO A 237 5.88 -14.61 6.32
N GLY A 238 6.04 -14.38 7.62
CA GLY A 238 5.69 -13.13 8.28
C GLY A 238 6.83 -12.12 8.23
N LEU A 239 6.50 -10.85 7.99
CA LEU A 239 7.46 -9.75 8.06
C LEU A 239 7.62 -9.30 9.52
N SER A 240 8.85 -9.35 10.04
CA SER A 240 9.15 -8.66 11.30
C SER A 240 9.13 -7.15 11.09
N ILE A 241 8.11 -6.47 11.60
CA ILE A 241 7.95 -5.01 11.44
C ILE A 241 9.16 -4.26 12.03
N ALA A 242 9.71 -4.74 13.15
CA ALA A 242 10.88 -4.14 13.79
C ALA A 242 12.14 -4.23 12.90
N GLU A 243 12.36 -5.35 12.22
CA GLU A 243 13.51 -5.55 11.33
C GLU A 243 13.32 -4.89 9.95
N ALA A 244 12.08 -4.81 9.49
CA ALA A 244 11.73 -4.17 8.22
C ALA A 244 11.85 -2.64 8.29
N THR A 245 11.61 -2.07 9.48
CA THR A 245 11.76 -0.63 9.74
C THR A 245 13.22 -0.22 9.66
N GLU A 246 13.52 0.73 8.77
CA GLU A 246 14.87 1.26 8.66
C GLU A 246 15.21 2.10 9.90
N PRO A 247 16.42 1.94 10.47
CA PRO A 247 16.83 2.77 11.59
C PRO A 247 16.93 4.23 11.14
N PRO A 248 16.56 5.20 12.00
CA PRO A 248 16.72 6.60 11.66
C PRO A 248 18.20 6.91 11.38
N PRO A 249 18.49 7.89 10.50
CA PRO A 249 19.86 8.31 10.27
C PRO A 249 20.49 8.83 11.56
N ALA A 250 21.80 8.68 11.70
CA ALA A 250 22.50 9.23 12.86
C ALA A 250 22.20 10.74 12.99
N PRO A 251 21.87 11.26 14.20
CA PRO A 251 21.46 12.65 14.39
C PRO A 251 22.45 13.64 13.79
N GLY A 252 22.00 14.51 12.88
CA GLY A 252 22.87 15.51 12.26
C GLY A 252 23.80 14.98 11.16
N SER A 253 23.67 13.72 10.76
CA SER A 253 24.58 13.08 9.78
C SER A 253 24.39 13.54 8.33
N TRP A 254 23.22 14.07 7.96
CA TRP A 254 22.97 14.51 6.61
C TRP A 254 23.67 15.83 6.32
N VAL A 255 24.69 15.76 5.45
CA VAL A 255 25.41 16.92 4.95
C VAL A 255 25.47 16.86 3.43
N ASN A 256 25.02 17.92 2.77
CA ASN A 256 25.27 18.12 1.35
C ASN A 256 26.53 18.99 1.18
N LYS A 257 27.69 18.32 1.03
CA LYS A 257 28.99 19.00 0.89
C LYS A 257 29.07 19.93 -0.31
N LYS A 258 28.34 19.64 -1.40
CA LYS A 258 28.35 20.47 -2.62
C LYS A 258 27.61 21.80 -2.40
N LEU A 259 26.57 21.80 -1.58
CA LEU A 259 25.78 22.98 -1.27
C LEU A 259 26.20 23.66 0.04
N GLY A 260 27.10 23.05 0.82
CA GLY A 260 27.50 23.56 2.13
C GLY A 260 26.39 23.49 3.19
N ILE A 261 25.43 22.58 3.02
CA ILE A 261 24.22 22.49 3.86
C ILE A 261 24.32 21.30 4.80
N GLY A 262 24.16 21.55 6.11
CA GLY A 262 23.88 20.52 7.10
C GLY A 262 22.39 20.40 7.42
N TRP A 263 22.03 19.43 8.26
CA TRP A 263 20.65 19.16 8.66
C TRP A 263 20.56 18.98 10.17
N HIS A 264 19.55 19.57 10.80
CA HIS A 264 19.20 19.24 12.18
C HIS A 264 18.63 17.82 12.29
N ALA A 265 18.77 17.20 13.47
CA ALA A 265 18.36 15.82 13.71
C ALA A 265 16.84 15.62 13.56
N ASP A 266 16.05 16.55 14.08
CA ASP A 266 14.58 16.56 13.98
C ASP A 266 14.10 16.71 12.52
N ALA A 267 14.79 17.53 11.72
CA ALA A 267 14.53 17.68 10.29
C ALA A 267 14.81 16.38 9.51
N GLN A 268 15.87 15.65 9.87
CA GLN A 268 16.18 14.35 9.27
C GLN A 268 15.11 13.31 9.59
N GLU A 269 14.72 13.24 10.86
CA GLU A 269 13.68 12.32 11.34
C GLU A 269 12.36 12.57 10.61
N ARG A 270 11.97 13.85 10.44
CA ARG A 270 10.73 14.20 9.74
C ARG A 270 10.70 13.76 8.27
N VAL A 271 11.83 13.84 7.57
CA VAL A 271 11.94 13.34 6.18
C VAL A 271 11.99 11.82 6.17
N HIS A 272 12.56 11.19 7.18
CA HIS A 272 12.64 9.72 7.30
C HIS A 272 11.26 9.06 7.46
N GLU A 273 10.27 9.78 8.01
CA GLU A 273 8.87 9.30 8.08
C GLU A 273 8.22 9.12 6.69
N ALA A 274 8.74 9.77 5.65
CA ALA A 274 8.20 9.61 4.30
C ALA A 274 8.54 8.23 3.72
N PRO A 275 7.75 7.71 2.76
CA PRO A 275 8.10 6.51 2.01
C PRO A 275 9.51 6.58 1.44
N ALA A 276 10.26 5.46 1.52
CA ALA A 276 11.68 5.43 1.18
C ALA A 276 12.00 6.05 -0.19
N PHE A 277 11.16 5.77 -1.19
CA PHE A 277 11.32 6.29 -2.54
C PHE A 277 11.18 7.82 -2.68
N LEU A 278 10.45 8.48 -1.79
CA LEU A 278 10.25 9.94 -1.85
C LEU A 278 11.32 10.72 -1.11
N ARG A 279 12.02 10.09 -0.15
CA ARG A 279 13.00 10.78 0.71
C ARG A 279 14.09 11.50 -0.09
N PRO A 280 14.71 10.90 -1.15
CA PRO A 280 15.73 11.61 -1.94
C PRO A 280 15.18 12.85 -2.65
N MET A 281 13.94 12.78 -3.17
CA MET A 281 13.27 13.90 -3.81
C MET A 281 12.98 15.02 -2.80
N ILE A 282 12.34 14.68 -1.67
CA ILE A 282 12.00 15.60 -0.59
C ILE A 282 13.27 16.31 -0.09
N ARG A 283 14.33 15.55 0.19
CA ARG A 283 15.63 16.09 0.60
C ARG A 283 16.18 17.09 -0.42
N ARG A 284 16.18 16.74 -1.72
CA ARG A 284 16.66 17.63 -2.78
C ARG A 284 15.83 18.92 -2.89
N MET A 285 14.52 18.84 -2.69
CA MET A 285 13.64 20.01 -2.71
C MET A 285 13.92 20.95 -1.54
N ILE A 286 14.04 20.40 -0.32
CA ILE A 286 14.33 21.18 0.88
C ILE A 286 15.73 21.80 0.81
N GLU A 287 16.75 21.06 0.36
CA GLU A 287 18.10 21.60 0.18
C GLU A 287 18.13 22.75 -0.83
N LYS A 288 17.33 22.69 -1.91
CA LYS A 288 17.20 23.81 -2.85
C LYS A 288 16.57 25.05 -2.22
N GLU A 289 15.57 24.87 -1.37
CA GLU A 289 14.95 25.99 -0.66
C GLU A 289 15.90 26.58 0.39
N ALA A 290 16.66 25.74 1.11
CA ALA A 290 17.71 26.19 2.03
C ALA A 290 18.74 27.09 1.34
N VAL A 291 19.22 26.71 0.13
CA VAL A 291 20.13 27.56 -0.65
C VAL A 291 19.47 28.91 -1.00
N LYS A 292 18.20 28.90 -1.40
CA LYS A 292 17.47 30.14 -1.75
C LYS A 292 17.31 31.08 -0.56
N GLU A 293 17.11 30.52 0.63
CA GLU A 293 16.96 31.27 1.87
C GLU A 293 18.32 31.63 2.52
N GLY A 294 19.43 31.22 1.91
CA GLY A 294 20.78 31.44 2.45
C GLY A 294 21.07 30.65 3.73
N ALA A 295 20.30 29.60 3.99
CA ALA A 295 20.44 28.76 5.17
C ALA A 295 21.58 27.75 5.01
N SER A 296 22.48 27.69 5.99
CA SER A 296 23.56 26.70 6.06
C SER A 296 23.15 25.41 6.78
N GLN A 297 21.99 25.41 7.44
CA GLN A 297 21.41 24.27 8.15
C GLN A 297 19.92 24.15 7.82
N VAL A 298 19.46 22.94 7.51
CA VAL A 298 18.03 22.64 7.37
C VAL A 298 17.43 22.40 8.74
N SER A 299 16.57 23.32 9.19
CA SER A 299 15.79 23.20 10.42
C SER A 299 14.45 22.51 10.19
N MET A 300 13.84 22.02 11.26
CA MET A 300 12.47 21.49 11.21
C MET A 300 11.46 22.53 10.69
N GLU A 301 11.65 23.80 11.01
CA GLU A 301 10.82 24.89 10.49
C GLU A 301 10.86 24.96 8.96
N LEU A 302 12.06 24.87 8.37
CA LEU A 302 12.22 24.87 6.92
C LEU A 302 11.56 23.65 6.27
N VAL A 303 11.66 22.47 6.90
CA VAL A 303 10.96 21.26 6.43
C VAL A 303 9.44 21.49 6.42
N LEU A 304 8.89 22.00 7.52
CA LEU A 304 7.44 22.28 7.64
C LEU A 304 6.98 23.36 6.66
N GLN A 305 7.80 24.37 6.39
CA GLN A 305 7.53 25.40 5.39
C GLN A 305 7.51 24.79 3.98
N CYS A 306 8.49 23.95 3.64
CA CYS A 306 8.52 23.22 2.38
C CYS A 306 7.29 22.32 2.23
N GLU A 307 6.90 21.58 3.28
CA GLU A 307 5.68 20.78 3.27
C GLU A 307 4.43 21.62 2.99
N LYS A 308 4.29 22.80 3.61
CA LYS A 308 3.16 23.70 3.34
C LYS A 308 3.18 24.24 1.91
N LYS A 309 4.36 24.65 1.42
CA LYS A 309 4.58 25.21 0.09
C LYS A 309 4.29 24.19 -1.01
N TYR A 310 4.72 22.95 -0.79
CA TYR A 310 4.57 21.87 -1.76
C TYR A 310 3.34 20.99 -1.51
N ARG A 311 2.60 21.16 -0.41
CA ARG A 311 1.34 20.44 -0.14
C ARG A 311 0.31 20.57 -1.26
N GLY A 312 0.33 21.66 -2.04
CA GLY A 312 -0.52 21.81 -3.22
C GLY A 312 -0.10 20.95 -4.41
N ASN A 313 1.18 20.55 -4.48
CA ASN A 313 1.80 19.80 -5.59
C ASN A 313 2.32 18.40 -5.19
N MET A 314 2.37 18.09 -3.89
CA MET A 314 2.86 16.86 -3.26
C MET A 314 1.85 16.38 -2.20
N GLU A 315 0.56 16.35 -2.53
CA GLU A 315 -0.37 15.60 -1.67
C GLU A 315 0.05 14.13 -1.75
N LEU A 316 0.63 13.60 -0.67
CA LEU A 316 0.68 12.18 -0.35
C LEU A 316 -0.64 11.77 0.31
#